data_AF-A0A927NUY7-F1
#
_entry.id   AF-A0A927NUY7-F1
#
_cell.length_a   1.000
_cell.length_b   1.000
_cell.length_c   1.000
_cell.angle_alpha   90.00
_cell.angle_beta   90.00
_cell.angle_gamma   90.00
#
_symmetry.space_group_name_H-M   'P 1'
#
loop_
_entity.id
_entity.type
_entity.pdbx_description
1 polymer ?
#
loop_
_entity_poly.entity_id
_entity_poly.type
_entity_poly.pdbx_seq_one_letter_code
_entity_poly.pdbx_strand_id
1 'polypeptide(L)'
;MDLNILAEKTINRIREEAERAERNFDRASEEIQRKASGRIDLFGGTATRDVVSIASDVRYACDTLYSSLQTLIIRLDEEMRPLLPQGLSAKNIKEVAKLIKWLNEESKIENNFTASFNNQDLGHVASGKYIPSIENRMRESYWEDRYNSTPEAEEEKRRRAEQEALQQKRLEEKKQREKLEKQKAQEEEKRKQEQFEQNKKRAMENWQSVKNEADGLFAAYKQALKEDFANKKQILRKDVQNAILDLQNEKDTAEKTLASLGIFKFSEKKRLREKIEKLEEKIGKLSSGSYMESVLANRKNTMEVYLNSYRKKLDEYMKARFPYEKRKELEKKERREFLLQSFEGQKALVFETIERLGKCREDEITEALPEIQKARVGAIIRQLSITNKIFFTEYKYKFYYETCVKSIPEQKVYKSKLHEYMEDEETAKLPLPEIPEIK
;
A
#
# COMPACT_ATOMS: atom_id res chain seq x y z
N MET A 1 8.01 -77.02 -7.21
CA MET A 1 8.24 -75.66 -6.69
C MET A 1 7.17 -74.78 -7.31
N ASP A 2 6.47 -73.96 -6.54
CA ASP A 2 5.36 -73.15 -7.09
C ASP A 2 5.88 -72.15 -8.13
N LEU A 3 5.26 -72.12 -9.31
CA LEU A 3 5.67 -71.29 -10.45
C LEU A 3 5.65 -69.80 -10.09
N ASN A 4 4.71 -69.38 -9.23
CA ASN A 4 4.64 -67.99 -8.79
C ASN A 4 5.76 -67.63 -7.81
N ILE A 5 6.23 -68.57 -6.98
CA ILE A 5 7.38 -68.36 -6.08
C ILE A 5 8.69 -68.31 -6.89
N LEU A 6 8.81 -69.10 -7.96
CA LEU A 6 9.97 -69.04 -8.87
C LEU A 6 10.01 -67.69 -9.61
N ALA A 7 8.87 -67.21 -10.09
CA ALA A 7 8.71 -65.91 -10.72
C ALA A 7 9.08 -64.75 -9.77
N GLU A 8 8.51 -64.72 -8.56
CA GLU A 8 8.82 -63.66 -7.58
C GLU A 8 10.31 -63.66 -7.19
N LYS A 9 10.94 -64.83 -7.06
CA LYS A 9 12.40 -64.93 -6.84
C LYS A 9 13.22 -64.38 -8.00
N THR A 10 12.81 -64.65 -9.24
CA THR A 10 13.48 -64.15 -10.44
C THR A 10 13.37 -62.63 -10.54
N ILE A 11 12.16 -62.08 -10.36
CA ILE A 11 11.89 -60.63 -10.35
C ILE A 11 12.75 -59.93 -9.28
N ASN A 12 12.78 -60.46 -8.05
CA ASN A 12 13.58 -59.87 -6.97
C ASN A 12 15.09 -59.97 -7.23
N ARG A 13 15.58 -61.11 -7.77
CA ARG A 13 17.00 -61.24 -8.14
C ARG A 13 17.41 -60.21 -9.21
N ILE A 14 16.56 -59.99 -10.22
CA ILE A 14 16.83 -58.99 -11.26
C ILE A 14 16.79 -57.56 -10.70
N ARG A 15 15.89 -57.25 -9.75
CA ARG A 15 15.91 -55.96 -9.01
C ARG A 15 17.21 -55.77 -8.23
N GLU A 16 17.63 -56.75 -7.44
CA GLU A 16 18.89 -56.69 -6.70
C GLU A 16 20.13 -56.59 -7.60
N GLU A 17 20.10 -57.20 -8.79
CA GLU A 17 21.17 -57.09 -9.79
C GLU A 17 21.17 -55.68 -10.44
N ALA A 18 20.01 -55.07 -10.67
CA ALA A 18 19.90 -53.69 -11.17
C ALA A 18 20.40 -52.66 -10.13
N GLU A 19 19.93 -52.74 -8.89
CA GLU A 19 20.41 -51.90 -7.77
C GLU A 19 21.92 -52.08 -7.52
N ARG A 20 22.51 -53.24 -7.88
CA ARG A 20 23.95 -53.46 -7.83
C ARG A 20 24.69 -52.79 -8.99
N ALA A 21 24.09 -52.75 -10.19
CA ALA A 21 24.64 -52.02 -11.33
C ALA A 21 24.65 -50.50 -11.07
N GLU A 22 23.54 -49.95 -10.54
CA GLU A 22 23.43 -48.55 -10.12
C GLU A 22 24.48 -48.17 -9.07
N ARG A 23 24.57 -48.91 -7.96
CA ARG A 23 25.59 -48.66 -6.92
C ARG A 23 27.04 -48.76 -7.42
N ASN A 24 27.29 -49.53 -8.47
CA ASN A 24 28.61 -49.59 -9.11
C ASN A 24 28.85 -48.38 -10.02
N PHE A 25 27.81 -47.88 -10.70
CA PHE A 25 27.85 -46.62 -11.44
C PHE A 25 28.05 -45.42 -10.51
N ASP A 26 27.34 -45.35 -9.38
CA ASP A 26 27.52 -44.29 -8.36
C ASP A 26 28.97 -44.24 -7.85
N ARG A 27 29.55 -45.41 -7.53
CA ARG A 27 30.95 -45.50 -7.10
C ARG A 27 31.91 -45.03 -8.20
N ALA A 28 31.68 -45.43 -9.46
CA ALA A 28 32.49 -44.97 -10.59
C ALA A 28 32.34 -43.45 -10.79
N SER A 29 31.13 -42.90 -10.65
CA SER A 29 30.84 -41.47 -10.71
C SER A 29 31.58 -40.69 -9.62
N GLU A 30 31.59 -41.17 -8.37
CA GLU A 30 32.40 -40.58 -7.30
C GLU A 30 33.90 -40.61 -7.62
N GLU A 31 34.44 -41.72 -8.12
CA GLU A 31 35.86 -41.85 -8.48
C GLU A 31 36.24 -40.89 -9.63
N ILE A 32 35.36 -40.76 -10.64
CA ILE A 32 35.49 -39.80 -11.74
C ILE A 32 35.44 -38.36 -11.21
N GLN A 33 34.52 -38.04 -10.30
CA GLN A 33 34.41 -36.71 -9.71
C GLN A 33 35.64 -36.35 -8.85
N ARG A 34 36.23 -37.34 -8.15
CA ARG A 34 37.51 -37.18 -7.44
C ARG A 34 38.69 -36.97 -8.40
N LYS A 35 38.72 -37.65 -9.54
CA LYS A 35 39.71 -37.39 -10.61
C LYS A 35 39.55 -35.98 -11.21
N ALA A 36 38.31 -35.58 -11.52
CA ALA A 36 37.98 -34.29 -12.12
C ALA A 36 38.18 -33.08 -11.19
N SER A 37 38.03 -33.27 -9.87
CA SER A 37 38.36 -32.25 -8.87
C SER A 37 39.85 -32.21 -8.48
N GLY A 38 40.66 -33.12 -9.05
CA GLY A 38 42.12 -33.06 -8.97
C GLY A 38 42.70 -31.86 -9.70
N ARG A 39 43.95 -31.50 -9.38
CA ARG A 39 44.66 -30.40 -10.04
C ARG A 39 45.10 -30.81 -11.45
N ILE A 40 44.25 -30.56 -12.45
CA ILE A 40 44.60 -30.68 -13.86
C ILE A 40 45.66 -29.61 -14.19
N ASP A 41 46.83 -30.03 -14.69
CA ASP A 41 47.89 -29.09 -15.09
C ASP A 41 47.65 -28.56 -16.51
N LEU A 42 47.04 -27.38 -16.56
CA LEU A 42 46.71 -26.65 -17.79
C LEU A 42 47.95 -26.12 -18.55
N PHE A 43 49.13 -26.10 -17.93
CA PHE A 43 50.35 -25.52 -18.50
C PHE A 43 51.46 -26.56 -18.75
N GLY A 44 51.43 -27.71 -18.05
CA GLY A 44 52.36 -28.83 -18.24
C GLY A 44 52.12 -29.68 -19.49
N GLY A 45 51.14 -29.35 -20.33
CA GLY A 45 50.81 -30.07 -21.58
C GLY A 45 50.07 -31.40 -21.40
N THR A 46 49.72 -31.80 -20.16
CA THR A 46 48.98 -33.04 -19.90
C THR A 46 47.45 -32.84 -19.85
N ALA A 47 46.96 -31.62 -19.67
CA ALA A 47 45.52 -31.35 -19.50
C ALA A 47 44.61 -31.98 -20.56
N THR A 48 45.02 -32.02 -21.84
CA THR A 48 44.24 -32.68 -22.89
C THR A 48 44.13 -34.19 -22.68
N ARG A 49 45.22 -34.84 -22.25
CA ARG A 49 45.24 -36.26 -21.87
C ARG A 49 44.37 -36.53 -20.64
N ASP A 50 44.46 -35.67 -19.63
CA ASP A 50 43.73 -35.84 -18.37
C ASP A 50 42.21 -35.68 -18.58
N VAL A 51 41.79 -34.67 -19.36
CA VAL A 51 40.38 -34.47 -19.76
C VAL A 51 39.87 -35.62 -20.64
N VAL A 52 40.67 -36.11 -21.59
CA VAL A 52 40.30 -37.28 -22.41
C VAL A 52 40.15 -38.54 -21.55
N SER A 53 41.01 -38.74 -20.55
CA SER A 53 40.90 -39.87 -19.61
C SER A 53 39.63 -39.80 -18.76
N ILE A 54 39.27 -38.61 -18.26
CA ILE A 54 38.01 -38.41 -17.52
C ILE A 54 36.81 -38.69 -18.42
N ALA A 55 36.81 -38.17 -19.65
CA ALA A 55 35.74 -38.40 -20.61
C ALA A 55 35.61 -39.89 -21.00
N SER A 56 36.72 -40.63 -21.13
CA SER A 56 36.68 -42.08 -21.36
C SER A 56 36.16 -42.86 -20.15
N ASP A 57 36.50 -42.45 -18.92
CA ASP A 57 36.00 -43.09 -17.70
C ASP A 57 34.49 -42.88 -17.54
N VAL A 58 33.98 -41.66 -17.78
CA VAL A 58 32.53 -41.37 -17.81
C VAL A 58 31.82 -42.23 -18.83
N ARG A 59 32.35 -42.29 -20.07
CA ARG A 59 31.77 -43.10 -21.13
C ARG A 59 31.74 -44.59 -20.76
N TYR A 60 32.84 -45.11 -20.21
CA TYR A 60 32.92 -46.50 -19.78
C TYR A 60 31.92 -46.82 -18.66
N ALA A 61 31.72 -45.92 -17.69
CA ALA A 61 30.72 -46.08 -16.65
C ALA A 61 29.29 -46.13 -17.22
N CYS A 62 28.94 -45.20 -18.13
CA CYS A 62 27.64 -45.20 -18.80
C CYS A 62 27.43 -46.43 -19.70
N ASP A 63 28.43 -46.82 -20.50
CA ASP A 63 28.41 -48.03 -21.33
C ASP A 63 28.20 -49.29 -20.47
N THR A 64 28.85 -49.36 -19.30
CA THR A 64 28.72 -50.48 -18.34
C THR A 64 27.33 -50.54 -17.70
N LEU A 65 26.79 -49.40 -17.23
CA LEU A 65 25.44 -49.36 -16.65
C LEU A 65 24.37 -49.70 -17.70
N TYR A 66 24.44 -49.07 -18.88
CA TYR A 66 23.51 -49.33 -19.98
C TYR A 66 23.51 -50.80 -20.40
N SER A 67 24.69 -51.39 -20.64
CA SER A 67 24.79 -52.80 -21.03
C SER A 67 24.29 -53.74 -19.93
N SER A 68 24.53 -53.42 -18.65
CA SER A 68 24.01 -54.19 -17.52
C SER A 68 22.48 -54.17 -17.48
N LEU A 69 21.86 -52.99 -17.51
CA LEU A 69 20.40 -52.85 -17.49
C LEU A 69 19.73 -53.51 -18.70
N GLN A 70 20.28 -53.32 -19.91
CA GLN A 70 19.75 -53.94 -21.12
C GLN A 70 19.92 -55.47 -21.13
N THR A 71 20.99 -56.01 -20.53
CA THR A 71 21.17 -57.46 -20.34
C THR A 71 20.19 -58.02 -19.31
N LEU A 72 19.88 -57.27 -18.25
CA LEU A 72 18.88 -57.66 -17.25
C LEU A 72 17.47 -57.76 -17.83
N ILE A 73 17.10 -56.87 -18.77
CA ILE A 73 15.83 -56.98 -19.51
C ILE A 73 15.79 -58.27 -20.34
N ILE A 74 16.87 -58.56 -21.08
CA ILE A 74 16.98 -59.76 -21.91
C ILE A 74 16.83 -61.02 -21.04
N ARG A 75 17.57 -61.09 -19.93
CA ARG A 75 17.54 -62.22 -18.98
C ARG A 75 16.18 -62.38 -18.31
N LEU A 76 15.55 -61.29 -17.89
CA LEU A 76 14.22 -61.31 -17.27
C LEU A 76 13.17 -61.85 -18.25
N ASP A 77 13.20 -61.42 -19.51
CA ASP A 77 12.31 -61.92 -20.54
C ASP A 77 12.59 -63.40 -20.90
N GLU A 78 13.86 -63.80 -21.01
CA GLU A 78 14.25 -65.20 -21.28
C GLU A 78 13.87 -66.17 -20.17
N GLU A 79 13.99 -65.78 -18.90
CA GLU A 79 13.60 -66.62 -17.76
C GLU A 79 12.07 -66.62 -17.53
N MET A 80 11.36 -65.53 -17.85
CA MET A 80 9.91 -65.41 -17.56
C MET A 80 9.00 -65.80 -18.74
N ARG A 81 9.42 -65.62 -19.99
CA ARG A 81 8.61 -65.94 -21.18
C ARG A 81 8.24 -67.42 -21.29
N PRO A 82 9.12 -68.40 -20.97
CA PRO A 82 8.77 -69.82 -20.97
C PRO A 82 7.77 -70.23 -19.87
N LEU A 83 7.56 -69.38 -18.86
CA LEU A 83 6.60 -69.61 -17.78
C LEU A 83 5.17 -69.14 -18.13
N LEU A 84 5.01 -68.29 -19.15
CA LEU A 84 3.70 -67.81 -19.59
C LEU A 84 2.73 -68.95 -19.98
N PRO A 85 3.12 -69.96 -20.79
CA PRO A 85 2.22 -71.08 -21.11
C PRO A 85 1.92 -72.01 -19.93
N GLN A 86 2.66 -71.87 -18.82
CA GLN A 86 2.56 -72.72 -17.62
C GLN A 86 1.57 -72.18 -16.58
N GLY A 87 0.93 -71.03 -16.84
CA GLY A 87 -0.07 -70.44 -15.94
C GLY A 87 0.50 -69.43 -14.94
N LEU A 88 1.41 -68.55 -15.38
CA LEU A 88 1.91 -67.44 -14.56
C LEU A 88 0.77 -66.48 -14.15
N SER A 89 0.70 -66.09 -12.88
CA SER A 89 -0.34 -65.16 -12.40
C SER A 89 -0.24 -63.77 -13.03
N ALA A 90 -1.39 -63.11 -13.23
CA ALA A 90 -1.46 -61.76 -13.80
C ALA A 90 -0.74 -60.70 -12.93
N LYS A 91 -0.73 -60.87 -11.60
CA LYS A 91 0.14 -60.13 -10.68
C LYS A 91 1.62 -60.20 -11.09
N ASN A 92 2.15 -61.39 -11.38
CA ASN A 92 3.55 -61.55 -11.76
C ASN A 92 3.83 -61.02 -13.18
N ILE A 93 2.90 -61.20 -14.12
CA ILE A 93 2.98 -60.59 -15.46
C ILE A 93 3.05 -59.06 -15.35
N LYS A 94 2.24 -58.45 -14.47
CA LYS A 94 2.26 -57.01 -14.17
C LYS A 94 3.60 -56.54 -13.61
N GLU A 95 4.16 -57.27 -12.65
CA GLU A 95 5.44 -56.90 -12.04
C GLU A 95 6.63 -57.06 -13.01
N VAL A 96 6.60 -58.05 -13.92
CA VAL A 96 7.57 -58.14 -15.03
C VAL A 96 7.42 -56.97 -15.99
N ALA A 97 6.20 -56.65 -16.44
CA ALA A 97 5.96 -55.52 -17.35
C ALA A 97 6.45 -54.19 -16.75
N LYS A 98 6.13 -53.92 -15.48
CA LYS A 98 6.66 -52.77 -14.74
C LYS A 98 8.19 -52.76 -14.65
N LEU A 99 8.80 -53.91 -14.36
CA LEU A 99 10.26 -54.00 -14.17
C LEU A 99 11.00 -53.79 -15.49
N ILE A 100 10.53 -54.37 -16.60
CA ILE A 100 11.08 -54.13 -17.93
C ILE A 100 10.94 -52.66 -18.32
N LYS A 101 9.76 -52.05 -18.06
CA LYS A 101 9.53 -50.62 -18.32
C LYS A 101 10.48 -49.73 -17.53
N TRP A 102 10.61 -49.96 -16.22
CA TRP A 102 11.53 -49.21 -15.39
C TRP A 102 12.99 -49.37 -15.85
N LEU A 103 13.44 -50.59 -16.16
CA LEU A 103 14.79 -50.81 -16.71
C LEU A 103 14.99 -50.10 -18.07
N ASN A 104 13.96 -50.00 -18.92
CA ASN A 104 13.99 -49.21 -20.17
C ASN A 104 13.92 -47.69 -19.93
N GLU A 105 13.33 -47.23 -18.83
CA GLU A 105 13.36 -45.81 -18.44
C GLU A 105 14.72 -45.43 -17.86
N GLU A 106 15.27 -46.23 -16.94
CA GLU A 106 16.56 -46.00 -16.28
C GLU A 106 17.75 -46.12 -17.23
N SER A 107 17.66 -46.99 -18.25
CA SER A 107 18.68 -47.08 -19.31
C SER A 107 18.66 -45.93 -20.33
N LYS A 108 17.78 -44.92 -20.17
CA LYS A 108 17.84 -43.65 -20.92
C LYS A 108 18.86 -42.69 -20.28
N ILE A 109 20.12 -43.10 -20.29
CA ILE A 109 21.23 -42.33 -19.73
C ILE A 109 21.61 -41.21 -20.72
N GLU A 110 21.74 -39.98 -20.23
CA GLU A 110 22.38 -38.89 -20.98
C GLU A 110 23.76 -38.60 -20.39
N ASN A 111 24.82 -39.00 -21.11
CA ASN A 111 26.18 -38.57 -20.82
C ASN A 111 26.36 -37.15 -21.39
N ASN A 112 26.11 -36.15 -20.55
CA ASN A 112 26.32 -34.74 -20.85
C ASN A 112 27.57 -34.24 -20.12
N PHE A 113 28.76 -34.59 -20.62
CA PHE A 113 30.02 -34.13 -20.05
C PHE A 113 30.30 -32.69 -20.50
N THR A 114 30.00 -31.73 -19.62
CA THR A 114 30.33 -30.31 -19.79
C THR A 114 31.64 -29.98 -19.07
N ALA A 115 32.51 -29.22 -19.73
CA ALA A 115 33.71 -28.68 -19.10
C ALA A 115 33.43 -27.23 -18.68
N SER A 116 33.94 -26.80 -17.52
CA SER A 116 33.93 -25.39 -17.13
C SER A 116 35.29 -24.96 -16.63
N PHE A 117 35.62 -23.69 -16.88
CA PHE A 117 36.87 -23.08 -16.44
C PHE A 117 36.55 -21.71 -15.82
N ASN A 118 36.97 -21.48 -14.57
CA ASN A 118 36.65 -20.26 -13.81
C ASN A 118 35.17 -19.86 -13.84
N ASN A 119 34.26 -20.82 -13.64
CA ASN A 119 32.80 -20.67 -13.71
C ASN A 119 32.24 -20.22 -15.08
N GLN A 120 33.05 -20.25 -16.15
CA GLN A 120 32.56 -20.15 -17.52
C GLN A 120 32.37 -21.56 -18.09
N ASP A 121 31.17 -21.83 -18.61
CA ASP A 121 30.86 -23.07 -19.34
C ASP A 121 31.63 -23.05 -20.67
N LEU A 122 32.47 -24.08 -20.89
CA LEU A 122 33.21 -24.29 -22.14
C LEU A 122 32.41 -25.13 -23.16
N GLY A 123 31.19 -25.54 -22.80
CA GLY A 123 30.30 -26.33 -23.63
C GLY A 123 30.42 -27.84 -23.42
N HIS A 124 29.68 -28.58 -24.24
CA HIS A 124 29.61 -30.03 -24.18
C HIS A 124 30.83 -30.63 -24.87
N VAL A 125 31.70 -31.29 -24.09
CA VAL A 125 32.94 -31.92 -24.58
C VAL A 125 32.69 -33.35 -25.06
N ALA A 126 31.70 -34.03 -24.47
CA ALA A 126 31.13 -35.26 -25.01
C ALA A 126 29.64 -35.33 -24.70
N SER A 127 28.82 -35.68 -25.71
CA SER A 127 27.39 -35.91 -25.57
C SER A 127 27.01 -37.30 -26.11
N GLY A 128 26.50 -38.17 -25.25
CA GLY A 128 26.03 -39.51 -25.62
C GLY A 128 24.64 -39.77 -25.05
N LYS A 129 23.66 -40.04 -25.92
CA LYS A 129 22.31 -40.46 -25.51
C LYS A 129 22.16 -41.96 -25.64
N TYR A 130 22.06 -42.64 -24.52
CA TYR A 130 21.71 -44.04 -24.45
C TYR A 130 20.20 -44.16 -24.56
N ILE A 131 19.73 -45.03 -25.45
CA ILE A 131 18.30 -45.26 -25.68
C ILE A 131 18.10 -46.78 -25.70
N PRO A 132 17.06 -47.33 -25.05
CA PRO A 132 16.73 -48.73 -25.15
C PRO A 132 16.71 -49.26 -26.59
N SER A 133 17.30 -50.45 -26.76
CA SER A 133 17.30 -51.13 -28.05
C SER A 133 15.87 -51.32 -28.56
N ILE A 134 15.70 -51.38 -29.88
CA ILE A 134 14.38 -51.60 -30.49
C ILE A 134 13.80 -52.93 -29.98
N GLU A 135 14.64 -53.95 -29.83
CA GLU A 135 14.28 -55.26 -29.28
C GLU A 135 13.78 -55.18 -27.83
N ASN A 136 14.45 -54.42 -26.95
CA ASN A 136 14.00 -54.30 -25.55
C ASN A 136 12.75 -53.42 -25.41
N ARG A 137 12.49 -52.49 -26.33
CA ARG A 137 11.19 -51.82 -26.45
C ARG A 137 10.09 -52.76 -26.97
N MET A 138 10.40 -53.66 -27.90
CA MET A 138 9.48 -54.72 -28.32
C MET A 138 9.19 -55.71 -27.19
N ARG A 139 10.17 -56.03 -26.33
CA ARG A 139 9.96 -56.83 -25.10
C ARG A 139 9.03 -56.08 -24.12
N GLU A 140 9.22 -54.78 -23.91
CA GLU A 140 8.32 -53.95 -23.09
C GLU A 140 6.88 -54.00 -23.61
N SER A 141 6.65 -53.67 -24.89
CA SER A 141 5.31 -53.73 -25.50
C SER A 141 4.70 -55.12 -25.42
N TYR A 142 5.47 -56.18 -25.65
CA TYR A 142 4.99 -57.56 -25.51
C TYR A 142 4.46 -57.86 -24.09
N TRP A 143 5.20 -57.46 -23.04
CA TRP A 143 4.77 -57.69 -21.66
C TRP A 143 3.64 -56.75 -21.22
N GLU A 144 3.60 -55.50 -21.70
CA GLU A 144 2.47 -54.59 -21.51
C GLU A 144 1.19 -55.13 -22.17
N ASP A 145 1.25 -55.57 -23.44
CA ASP A 145 0.13 -56.17 -24.16
C ASP A 145 -0.37 -57.45 -23.50
N ARG A 146 0.55 -58.32 -23.04
CA ARG A 146 0.19 -59.52 -22.28
C ARG A 146 -0.52 -59.17 -20.98
N TYR A 147 -0.04 -58.19 -20.21
CA TYR A 147 -0.75 -57.73 -19.01
C TYR A 147 -2.12 -57.12 -19.36
N ASN A 148 -2.19 -56.26 -20.38
CA ASN A 148 -3.42 -55.63 -20.86
C ASN A 148 -4.48 -56.64 -21.31
N SER A 149 -4.07 -57.81 -21.82
CA SER A 149 -4.97 -58.91 -22.20
C SER A 149 -5.54 -59.73 -21.04
N THR A 150 -5.11 -59.46 -19.79
CA THR A 150 -5.66 -60.13 -18.60
C THR A 150 -6.92 -59.43 -18.07
N PRO A 151 -7.92 -60.16 -17.56
CA PRO A 151 -9.16 -59.56 -17.05
C PRO A 151 -8.92 -58.64 -15.83
N GLU A 152 -7.88 -58.89 -15.03
CA GLU A 152 -7.47 -58.02 -13.93
C GLU A 152 -7.09 -56.60 -14.40
N ALA A 153 -6.48 -56.47 -15.59
CA ALA A 153 -6.10 -55.17 -16.14
C ALA A 153 -7.30 -54.34 -16.63
N GLU A 154 -8.35 -54.99 -17.14
CA GLU A 154 -9.61 -54.29 -17.46
C GLU A 154 -10.32 -53.80 -16.19
N GLU A 155 -10.40 -54.64 -15.16
CA GLU A 155 -11.10 -54.28 -13.93
C GLU A 155 -10.40 -53.11 -13.21
N GLU A 156 -9.07 -53.10 -13.19
CA GLU A 156 -8.29 -51.99 -12.61
C GLU A 156 -8.48 -50.68 -13.40
N LYS A 157 -8.57 -50.73 -14.74
CA LYS A 157 -8.87 -49.55 -15.56
C LYS A 157 -10.27 -48.99 -15.26
N ARG A 158 -11.28 -49.85 -15.11
CA ARG A 158 -12.65 -49.42 -14.74
C ARG A 158 -12.68 -48.75 -13.36
N ARG A 159 -12.06 -49.38 -12.34
CA ARG A 159 -11.97 -48.82 -10.98
C ARG A 159 -11.28 -47.44 -10.95
N ARG A 160 -10.23 -47.22 -11.75
CA ARG A 160 -9.57 -45.90 -11.87
C ARG A 160 -10.49 -44.86 -12.50
N ALA A 161 -11.13 -45.19 -13.62
CA ALA A 161 -12.06 -44.29 -14.30
C ALA A 161 -13.26 -43.88 -13.41
N GLU A 162 -13.79 -44.81 -12.62
CA GLU A 162 -14.85 -44.54 -11.63
C GLU A 162 -14.38 -43.60 -10.51
N GLN A 163 -13.15 -43.79 -10.01
CA GLN A 163 -12.57 -42.91 -8.99
C GLN A 163 -12.31 -41.50 -9.52
N GLU A 164 -11.79 -41.37 -10.74
CA GLU A 164 -11.57 -40.07 -11.40
C GLU A 164 -12.89 -39.34 -11.64
N ALA A 165 -13.91 -40.03 -12.14
CA ALA A 165 -15.26 -39.47 -12.33
C ALA A 165 -15.89 -39.01 -10.99
N LEU A 166 -15.69 -39.76 -9.90
CA LEU A 166 -16.15 -39.37 -8.57
C LEU A 166 -15.42 -38.13 -8.03
N GLN A 167 -14.10 -38.03 -8.27
CA GLN A 167 -13.32 -36.84 -7.89
C GLN A 167 -13.75 -35.60 -8.69
N GLN A 168 -13.96 -35.74 -10.00
CA GLN A 168 -14.44 -34.64 -10.85
C GLN A 168 -15.80 -34.10 -10.37
N LYS A 169 -16.78 -34.96 -10.08
CA LYS A 169 -18.09 -34.55 -9.53
C LYS A 169 -17.94 -33.78 -8.22
N ARG A 170 -17.11 -34.26 -7.28
CA ARG A 170 -16.83 -33.56 -6.01
C ARG A 170 -16.20 -32.17 -6.21
N LEU A 171 -15.32 -32.04 -7.21
CA LEU A 171 -14.70 -30.74 -7.56
C LEU A 171 -15.72 -29.78 -8.19
N GLU A 172 -16.65 -30.26 -9.00
CA GLU A 172 -17.73 -29.44 -9.57
C GLU A 172 -18.72 -28.97 -8.50
N GLU A 173 -19.18 -29.85 -7.62
CA GLU A 173 -20.04 -29.48 -6.49
C GLU A 173 -19.38 -28.43 -5.59
N LYS A 174 -18.08 -28.59 -5.30
CA LYS A 174 -17.32 -27.60 -4.52
C LYS A 174 -17.27 -26.24 -5.23
N LYS A 175 -16.97 -26.21 -6.53
CA LYS A 175 -16.96 -24.97 -7.34
C LYS A 175 -18.34 -24.30 -7.39
N GLN A 176 -19.43 -25.07 -7.41
CA GLN A 176 -20.79 -24.51 -7.36
C GLN A 176 -21.09 -23.87 -6.00
N ARG A 177 -20.74 -24.54 -4.89
CA ARG A 177 -20.89 -23.98 -3.53
C ARG A 177 -20.08 -22.70 -3.34
N GLU A 178 -18.80 -22.70 -3.74
CA GLU A 178 -17.92 -21.52 -3.66
C GLU A 178 -18.47 -20.32 -4.46
N LYS A 179 -19.10 -20.55 -5.63
CA LYS A 179 -19.75 -19.48 -6.42
C LYS A 179 -20.96 -18.89 -5.68
N LEU A 180 -21.81 -19.73 -5.10
CA LEU A 180 -23.03 -19.32 -4.41
C LEU A 180 -22.72 -18.59 -3.08
N GLU A 181 -21.66 -19.02 -2.38
CA GLU A 181 -21.13 -18.36 -1.19
C GLU A 181 -20.55 -16.97 -1.53
N LYS A 182 -19.74 -16.86 -2.60
CA LYS A 182 -19.23 -15.56 -3.07
C LYS A 182 -20.35 -14.59 -3.48
N GLN A 183 -21.42 -15.08 -4.10
CA GLN A 183 -22.59 -14.26 -4.42
C GLN A 183 -23.28 -13.72 -3.16
N LYS A 184 -23.49 -14.57 -2.14
CA LYS A 184 -24.07 -14.15 -0.85
C LYS A 184 -23.19 -13.13 -0.12
N ALA A 185 -21.87 -13.36 -0.09
CA ALA A 185 -20.93 -12.43 0.53
C ALA A 185 -20.94 -11.05 -0.16
N GLN A 186 -20.96 -11.01 -1.50
CA GLN A 186 -21.08 -9.76 -2.26
C GLN A 186 -22.42 -9.05 -2.05
N GLU A 187 -23.52 -9.77 -1.88
CA GLU A 187 -24.83 -9.18 -1.57
C GLU A 187 -24.87 -8.61 -0.15
N GLU A 188 -24.30 -9.33 0.82
CA GLU A 188 -24.18 -8.85 2.21
C GLU A 188 -23.27 -7.62 2.32
N GLU A 189 -22.15 -7.61 1.60
CA GLU A 189 -21.25 -6.45 1.53
C GLU A 189 -21.95 -5.23 0.94
N LYS A 190 -22.71 -5.39 -0.16
CA LYS A 190 -23.53 -4.31 -0.73
C LYS A 190 -24.55 -3.78 0.27
N ARG A 191 -25.28 -4.66 0.97
CA ARG A 191 -26.24 -4.25 2.01
C ARG A 191 -25.57 -3.46 3.15
N LYS A 192 -24.37 -3.88 3.58
CA LYS A 192 -23.57 -3.16 4.58
C LYS A 192 -23.12 -1.78 4.07
N GLN A 193 -22.68 -1.69 2.81
CA GLN A 193 -22.33 -0.42 2.17
C GLN A 193 -23.55 0.52 2.05
N GLU A 194 -24.71 0.02 1.62
CA GLU A 194 -25.96 0.79 1.53
C GLU A 194 -26.42 1.31 2.90
N GLN A 195 -26.39 0.47 3.94
CA GLN A 195 -26.68 0.89 5.32
C GLN A 195 -25.71 1.96 5.81
N PHE A 196 -24.41 1.80 5.53
CA PHE A 196 -23.40 2.81 5.86
C PHE A 196 -23.65 4.14 5.14
N GLU A 197 -24.02 4.13 3.86
CA GLU A 197 -24.38 5.35 3.13
C GLU A 197 -25.64 6.02 3.67
N GLN A 198 -26.67 5.25 4.05
CA GLN A 198 -27.89 5.79 4.67
C GLN A 198 -27.59 6.43 6.02
N ASN A 199 -26.82 5.77 6.88
CA ASN A 199 -26.42 6.32 8.18
C ASN A 199 -25.57 7.59 8.01
N LYS A 200 -24.66 7.61 7.03
CA LYS A 200 -23.86 8.79 6.67
C LYS A 200 -24.71 9.97 6.18
N LYS A 201 -25.78 9.71 5.39
CA LYS A 201 -26.74 10.75 4.97
C LYS A 201 -27.48 11.35 6.17
N ARG A 202 -28.09 10.50 7.01
CA ARG A 202 -28.79 10.91 8.25
C ARG A 202 -27.88 11.72 9.18
N ALA A 203 -26.61 11.32 9.33
CA ALA A 203 -25.64 12.05 10.14
C ALA A 203 -25.32 13.45 9.58
N MET A 204 -25.23 13.61 8.26
CA MET A 204 -25.02 14.93 7.63
C MET A 204 -26.26 15.82 7.71
N GLU A 205 -27.47 15.26 7.55
CA GLU A 205 -28.74 15.98 7.72
C GLU A 205 -28.90 16.50 9.15
N ASN A 206 -28.64 15.66 10.16
CA ASN A 206 -28.65 16.04 11.58
C ASN A 206 -27.62 17.15 11.89
N TRP A 207 -26.39 17.02 11.37
CA TRP A 207 -25.37 18.08 11.50
C TRP A 207 -25.81 19.40 10.85
N GLN A 208 -26.43 19.36 9.66
CA GLN A 208 -26.97 20.55 8.99
C GLN A 208 -28.09 21.20 9.82
N SER A 209 -29.01 20.43 10.41
CA SER A 209 -30.05 20.98 11.30
C SER A 209 -29.44 21.72 12.49
N VAL A 210 -28.57 21.04 13.25
CA VAL A 210 -27.97 21.63 14.47
C VAL A 210 -27.07 22.82 14.13
N LYS A 211 -26.40 22.82 12.98
CA LYS A 211 -25.66 23.99 12.50
C LYS A 211 -26.60 25.17 12.21
N ASN A 212 -27.70 24.96 11.50
CA ASN A 212 -28.68 26.00 11.21
C ASN A 212 -29.31 26.57 12.50
N GLU A 213 -29.57 25.71 13.48
CA GLU A 213 -30.03 26.11 14.83
C GLU A 213 -28.97 26.99 15.55
N ALA A 214 -27.70 26.58 15.53
CA ALA A 214 -26.59 27.32 16.14
C ALA A 214 -26.34 28.68 15.46
N ASP A 215 -26.35 28.73 14.12
CA ASP A 215 -26.24 29.97 13.34
C ASP A 215 -27.44 30.91 13.62
N GLY A 216 -28.64 30.34 13.79
CA GLY A 216 -29.85 31.07 14.20
C GLY A 216 -29.74 31.70 15.59
N LEU A 217 -29.28 30.92 16.59
CA LEU A 217 -29.01 31.42 17.95
C LEU A 217 -27.94 32.53 17.96
N PHE A 218 -26.88 32.39 17.16
CA PHE A 218 -25.86 33.42 17.02
C PHE A 218 -26.42 34.70 16.38
N ALA A 219 -27.27 34.58 15.36
CA ALA A 219 -27.95 35.72 14.73
C ALA A 219 -28.86 36.45 15.73
N ALA A 220 -29.66 35.71 16.51
CA ALA A 220 -30.53 36.27 17.55
C ALA A 220 -29.73 37.02 18.64
N TYR A 221 -28.65 36.42 19.18
CA TYR A 221 -27.79 37.09 20.17
C TYR A 221 -27.13 38.35 19.60
N LYS A 222 -26.70 38.31 18.33
CA LYS A 222 -26.13 39.46 17.62
C LYS A 222 -27.16 40.58 17.39
N GLN A 223 -28.43 40.25 17.24
CA GLN A 223 -29.51 41.24 17.15
C GLN A 223 -29.80 41.86 18.54
N ALA A 224 -29.97 41.03 19.58
CA ALA A 224 -30.23 41.49 20.94
C ALA A 224 -29.13 42.46 21.45
N LEU A 225 -27.84 42.15 21.19
CA LEU A 225 -26.73 43.04 21.53
C LEU A 225 -26.76 44.38 20.74
N LYS A 226 -27.26 44.40 19.50
CA LYS A 226 -27.42 45.65 18.73
C LYS A 226 -28.53 46.53 19.30
N GLU A 227 -29.63 45.90 19.71
CA GLU A 227 -30.79 46.58 20.30
C GLU A 227 -30.41 47.15 21.68
N ASP A 228 -29.72 46.38 22.53
CA ASP A 228 -29.14 46.86 23.78
C ASP A 228 -28.18 48.04 23.55
N PHE A 229 -27.24 47.93 22.60
CA PHE A 229 -26.34 49.03 22.23
C PHE A 229 -27.08 50.29 21.76
N ALA A 230 -28.15 50.13 20.98
CA ALA A 230 -28.98 51.25 20.51
C ALA A 230 -29.71 51.95 21.69
N ASN A 231 -30.32 51.18 22.59
CA ASN A 231 -30.96 51.68 23.80
C ASN A 231 -29.95 52.40 24.71
N LYS A 232 -28.83 51.75 25.01
CA LYS A 232 -27.71 52.29 25.80
C LYS A 232 -27.10 53.56 25.18
N LYS A 233 -27.11 53.70 23.84
CA LYS A 233 -26.72 54.93 23.12
C LYS A 233 -27.76 56.04 23.23
N GLN A 234 -29.05 55.71 23.22
CA GLN A 234 -30.12 56.70 23.39
C GLN A 234 -30.18 57.26 24.82
N ILE A 235 -29.96 56.41 25.83
CA ILE A 235 -29.84 56.82 27.24
C ILE A 235 -28.66 57.80 27.40
N LEU A 236 -27.45 57.41 26.96
CA LEU A 236 -26.27 58.26 27.04
C LEU A 236 -26.45 59.63 26.35
N ARG A 237 -27.19 59.68 25.24
CA ARG A 237 -27.54 60.94 24.57
C ARG A 237 -28.39 61.85 25.45
N LYS A 238 -29.42 61.30 26.12
CA LYS A 238 -30.26 62.05 27.05
C LYS A 238 -29.47 62.52 28.26
N ASP A 239 -28.63 61.66 28.84
CA ASP A 239 -27.81 62.00 30.00
C ASP A 239 -26.84 63.16 29.70
N VAL A 240 -26.19 63.14 28.53
CA VAL A 240 -25.30 64.23 28.08
C VAL A 240 -26.09 65.51 27.78
N GLN A 241 -27.29 65.42 27.19
CA GLN A 241 -28.15 66.59 26.98
C GLN A 241 -28.62 67.23 28.30
N ASN A 242 -29.03 66.42 29.28
CA ASN A 242 -29.41 66.88 30.62
C ASN A 242 -28.21 67.55 31.31
N ALA A 243 -27.03 66.92 31.28
CA ALA A 243 -25.82 67.49 31.87
C ALA A 243 -25.40 68.82 31.22
N ILE A 244 -25.58 68.99 29.91
CA ILE A 244 -25.36 70.27 29.22
C ILE A 244 -26.36 71.32 29.71
N LEU A 245 -27.64 70.97 29.84
CA LEU A 245 -28.70 71.87 30.32
C LEU A 245 -28.47 72.30 31.78
N ASP A 246 -28.07 71.38 32.65
CA ASP A 246 -27.75 71.68 34.06
C ASP A 246 -26.53 72.62 34.16
N LEU A 247 -25.47 72.37 33.38
CA LEU A 247 -24.31 73.26 33.31
C LEU A 247 -24.63 74.64 32.73
N GLN A 248 -25.58 74.71 31.78
CA GLN A 248 -26.09 75.99 31.26
C GLN A 248 -26.88 76.75 32.33
N ASN A 249 -27.77 76.09 33.07
CA ASN A 249 -28.48 76.70 34.20
C ASN A 249 -27.51 77.20 35.31
N GLU A 250 -26.46 76.43 35.61
CA GLU A 250 -25.37 76.86 36.51
C GLU A 250 -24.57 78.04 35.98
N LYS A 251 -24.36 78.13 34.66
CA LYS A 251 -23.69 79.26 34.00
C LYS A 251 -24.56 80.51 34.08
N ASP A 252 -25.82 80.42 33.67
CA ASP A 252 -26.79 81.54 33.69
C ASP A 252 -26.97 82.13 35.10
N THR A 253 -26.99 81.28 36.14
CA THR A 253 -27.06 81.73 37.53
C THR A 253 -25.75 82.38 38.00
N ALA A 254 -24.59 81.88 37.55
CA ALA A 254 -23.29 82.53 37.79
C ALA A 254 -23.17 83.89 37.05
N GLU A 255 -23.72 84.02 35.85
CA GLU A 255 -23.75 85.29 35.10
C GLU A 255 -24.69 86.31 35.73
N LYS A 256 -25.91 85.90 36.12
CA LYS A 256 -26.87 86.77 36.82
C LYS A 256 -26.31 87.28 38.16
N THR A 257 -25.59 86.43 38.89
CA THR A 257 -24.90 86.86 40.13
C THR A 257 -23.66 87.70 39.85
N LEU A 258 -22.92 87.47 38.76
CA LEU A 258 -21.83 88.37 38.35
C LEU A 258 -22.33 89.79 38.00
N ALA A 259 -23.49 89.87 37.34
CA ALA A 259 -24.11 91.12 36.92
C ALA A 259 -24.69 91.93 38.09
N SER A 260 -25.21 91.28 39.14
CA SER A 260 -25.77 91.96 40.32
C SER A 260 -24.73 92.43 41.33
N LEU A 261 -23.46 92.04 41.19
CA LEU A 261 -22.38 92.49 42.08
C LEU A 261 -21.99 93.95 41.81
N GLY A 262 -22.00 94.76 42.87
CA GLY A 262 -21.55 96.17 42.84
C GLY A 262 -20.06 96.36 42.49
N ILE A 263 -19.65 97.62 42.35
CA ILE A 263 -18.31 98.00 41.85
C ILE A 263 -17.18 97.51 42.77
N PHE A 264 -17.39 97.52 44.09
CA PHE A 264 -16.35 97.27 45.10
C PHE A 264 -16.05 95.78 45.42
N LYS A 265 -16.72 94.81 44.78
CA LYS A 265 -16.58 93.37 45.05
C LYS A 265 -15.66 92.64 44.05
N PHE A 266 -14.41 93.11 43.93
CA PHE A 266 -13.47 92.66 42.90
C PHE A 266 -13.08 91.16 42.97
N SER A 267 -12.82 90.64 44.17
CA SER A 267 -12.41 89.24 44.38
C SER A 267 -13.51 88.23 44.04
N GLU A 268 -14.76 88.53 44.39
CA GLU A 268 -15.93 87.71 44.02
C GLU A 268 -16.17 87.74 42.51
N LYS A 269 -16.06 88.92 41.87
CA LYS A 269 -16.16 89.04 40.41
C LYS A 269 -15.10 88.21 39.68
N LYS A 270 -13.86 88.19 40.17
CA LYS A 270 -12.79 87.33 39.61
C LYS A 270 -13.16 85.84 39.73
N ARG A 271 -13.57 85.38 40.91
CA ARG A 271 -13.98 83.98 41.15
C ARG A 271 -15.16 83.53 40.28
N LEU A 272 -16.16 84.40 40.07
CA LEU A 272 -17.30 84.07 39.22
C LEU A 272 -16.94 84.00 37.74
N ARG A 273 -16.05 84.89 37.25
CA ARG A 273 -15.52 84.78 35.86
C ARG A 273 -14.76 83.47 35.66
N GLU A 274 -13.87 83.12 36.58
CA GLU A 274 -13.16 81.82 36.55
C GLU A 274 -14.12 80.62 36.65
N LYS A 275 -15.28 80.74 37.32
CA LYS A 275 -16.32 79.70 37.34
C LYS A 275 -17.00 79.60 35.97
N ILE A 276 -17.41 80.73 35.37
CA ILE A 276 -18.08 80.78 34.06
C ILE A 276 -17.18 80.18 32.98
N GLU A 277 -15.92 80.59 32.90
CA GLU A 277 -14.94 80.08 31.93
C GLU A 277 -14.77 78.54 32.06
N LYS A 278 -14.72 78.01 33.29
CA LYS A 278 -14.67 76.55 33.54
C LYS A 278 -15.98 75.83 33.21
N LEU A 279 -17.13 76.50 33.29
CA LEU A 279 -18.42 75.93 32.87
C LEU A 279 -18.51 75.92 31.33
N GLU A 280 -18.09 76.99 30.66
CA GLU A 280 -18.00 77.07 29.20
C GLU A 280 -17.07 76.01 28.62
N GLU A 281 -15.89 75.80 29.22
CA GLU A 281 -14.95 74.76 28.80
C GLU A 281 -15.57 73.35 28.94
N LYS A 282 -16.32 73.09 30.03
CA LYS A 282 -17.04 71.82 30.23
C LYS A 282 -18.18 71.62 29.24
N ILE A 283 -18.98 72.66 29.00
CA ILE A 283 -20.07 72.64 28.01
C ILE A 283 -19.47 72.38 26.63
N GLY A 284 -18.41 73.09 26.24
CA GLY A 284 -17.69 72.88 24.97
C GLY A 284 -17.19 71.44 24.81
N LYS A 285 -16.57 70.87 25.85
CA LYS A 285 -16.12 69.45 25.84
C LYS A 285 -17.28 68.47 25.65
N LEU A 286 -18.41 68.65 26.34
CA LEU A 286 -19.59 67.78 26.17
C LEU A 286 -20.28 67.98 24.81
N SER A 287 -20.44 69.22 24.36
CA SER A 287 -21.04 69.58 23.07
C SER A 287 -20.19 69.14 21.87
N SER A 288 -18.87 69.03 22.02
CA SER A 288 -17.96 68.54 20.97
C SER A 288 -18.20 67.08 20.55
N GLY A 289 -19.01 66.32 21.29
CA GLY A 289 -19.30 64.91 21.01
C GLY A 289 -18.18 63.92 21.37
N SER A 290 -16.93 64.38 21.50
CA SER A 290 -15.74 63.56 21.79
C SER A 290 -15.91 62.60 22.98
N TYR A 291 -16.53 63.06 24.08
CA TYR A 291 -16.88 62.20 25.21
C TYR A 291 -17.84 61.07 24.80
N MET A 292 -18.90 61.38 24.06
CA MET A 292 -19.85 60.37 23.58
C MET A 292 -19.20 59.38 22.61
N GLU A 293 -18.35 59.86 21.70
CA GLU A 293 -17.66 59.01 20.71
C GLU A 293 -16.74 58.00 21.39
N SER A 294 -15.93 58.43 22.36
CA SER A 294 -15.05 57.52 23.11
C SER A 294 -15.82 56.46 23.90
N VAL A 295 -16.93 56.84 24.57
CA VAL A 295 -17.78 55.89 25.31
C VAL A 295 -18.48 54.90 24.36
N LEU A 296 -18.96 55.36 23.21
CA LEU A 296 -19.59 54.50 22.19
C LEU A 296 -18.58 53.57 21.51
N ALA A 297 -17.36 54.02 21.23
CA ALA A 297 -16.28 53.20 20.70
C ALA A 297 -15.90 52.08 21.68
N ASN A 298 -15.72 52.40 22.96
CA ASN A 298 -15.46 51.41 24.00
C ASN A 298 -16.60 50.38 24.10
N ARG A 299 -17.87 50.82 24.15
CA ARG A 299 -19.03 49.92 24.18
C ARG A 299 -19.13 49.02 22.94
N LYS A 300 -18.78 49.54 21.76
CA LYS A 300 -18.74 48.75 20.51
C LYS A 300 -17.65 47.67 20.58
N ASN A 301 -16.46 48.01 21.05
CA ASN A 301 -15.37 47.05 21.24
C ASN A 301 -15.77 45.93 22.22
N THR A 302 -16.42 46.27 23.34
CA THR A 302 -16.94 45.28 24.30
C THR A 302 -17.99 44.36 23.66
N MET A 303 -18.89 44.90 22.83
CA MET A 303 -19.87 44.09 22.08
C MET A 303 -19.18 43.11 21.12
N GLU A 304 -18.14 43.54 20.40
CA GLU A 304 -17.37 42.66 19.50
C GLU A 304 -16.64 41.55 20.27
N VAL A 305 -16.13 41.83 21.47
CA VAL A 305 -15.55 40.82 22.37
C VAL A 305 -16.60 39.79 22.81
N TYR A 306 -17.82 40.21 23.19
CA TYR A 306 -18.89 39.27 23.56
C TYR A 306 -19.33 38.40 22.37
N LEU A 307 -19.48 38.98 21.18
CA LEU A 307 -19.80 38.22 19.96
C LEU A 307 -18.73 37.15 19.65
N ASN A 308 -17.45 37.52 19.71
CA ASN A 308 -16.35 36.59 19.47
C ASN A 308 -16.29 35.48 20.53
N SER A 309 -16.55 35.81 21.80
CA SER A 309 -16.62 34.85 22.90
C SER A 309 -17.76 33.84 22.71
N TYR A 310 -18.98 34.31 22.40
CA TYR A 310 -20.12 33.43 22.19
C TYR A 310 -19.97 32.56 20.93
N ARG A 311 -19.42 33.12 19.84
CA ARG A 311 -19.07 32.35 18.64
C ARG A 311 -18.08 31.22 18.95
N LYS A 312 -17.02 31.51 19.73
CA LYS A 312 -16.04 30.49 20.13
C LYS A 312 -16.68 29.35 20.93
N LYS A 313 -17.62 29.65 21.83
CA LYS A 313 -18.38 28.64 22.58
C LYS A 313 -19.24 27.76 21.66
N LEU A 314 -19.91 28.34 20.67
CA LEU A 314 -20.66 27.59 19.66
C LEU A 314 -19.75 26.71 18.80
N ASP A 315 -18.58 27.21 18.37
CA ASP A 315 -17.59 26.43 17.62
C ASP A 315 -17.03 25.26 18.46
N GLU A 316 -16.79 25.47 19.75
CA GLU A 316 -16.35 24.43 20.70
C GLU A 316 -17.44 23.37 20.92
N TYR A 317 -18.69 23.80 21.09
CA TYR A 317 -19.86 22.91 21.20
C TYR A 317 -20.06 22.06 19.93
N MET A 318 -20.00 22.66 18.74
CA MET A 318 -20.11 21.93 17.47
C MET A 318 -18.99 20.90 17.31
N LYS A 319 -17.76 21.23 17.70
CA LYS A 319 -16.61 20.31 17.70
C LYS A 319 -16.74 19.17 18.72
N ALA A 320 -17.43 19.39 19.83
CA ALA A 320 -17.69 18.37 20.86
C ALA A 320 -18.85 17.43 20.45
N ARG A 321 -19.93 17.99 19.90
CA ARG A 321 -21.12 17.22 19.47
C ARG A 321 -20.92 16.47 18.14
N PHE A 322 -20.01 16.94 17.27
CA PHE A 322 -19.73 16.34 15.97
C PHE A 322 -18.22 16.16 15.70
N PRO A 323 -17.54 15.23 16.42
CA PRO A 323 -16.11 14.96 16.22
C PRO A 323 -15.79 14.50 14.79
N TYR A 324 -16.75 13.93 14.07
CA TYR A 324 -16.62 13.52 12.66
C TYR A 324 -16.23 14.67 11.71
N GLU A 325 -16.58 15.93 12.01
CA GLU A 325 -16.17 17.05 11.15
C GLU A 325 -14.69 17.39 11.35
N LYS A 326 -14.22 17.34 12.60
CA LYS A 326 -12.80 17.35 12.97
C LYS A 326 -12.03 16.24 12.24
N ARG A 327 -12.61 15.02 12.17
CA ARG A 327 -12.05 13.88 11.41
C ARG A 327 -12.04 14.16 9.89
N LYS A 328 -13.09 14.73 9.29
CA LYS A 328 -13.09 15.13 7.86
C LYS A 328 -12.06 16.21 7.53
N GLU A 329 -11.81 17.17 8.43
CA GLU A 329 -10.76 18.17 8.23
C GLU A 329 -9.36 17.55 8.40
N LEU A 330 -9.18 16.65 9.37
CA LEU A 330 -7.96 15.85 9.53
C LEU A 330 -7.71 14.98 8.29
N GLU A 331 -8.68 14.20 7.81
CA GLU A 331 -8.56 13.40 6.57
C GLU A 331 -8.22 14.27 5.36
N LYS A 332 -8.82 15.46 5.22
CA LYS A 332 -8.46 16.40 4.13
C LYS A 332 -7.04 16.93 4.28
N LYS A 333 -6.58 17.16 5.52
CA LYS A 333 -5.22 17.63 5.82
C LYS A 333 -4.20 16.53 5.59
N GLU A 334 -4.45 15.31 6.07
CA GLU A 334 -3.63 14.11 5.87
C GLU A 334 -3.58 13.72 4.38
N ARG A 335 -4.69 13.78 3.63
CA ARG A 335 -4.67 13.59 2.17
C ARG A 335 -3.84 14.66 1.46
N ARG A 336 -3.87 15.92 1.92
CA ARG A 336 -3.01 16.99 1.39
C ARG A 336 -1.54 16.76 1.74
N GLU A 337 -1.24 16.37 2.97
CA GLU A 337 0.11 16.04 3.44
C GLU A 337 0.67 14.81 2.70
N PHE A 338 -0.15 13.76 2.48
CA PHE A 338 0.20 12.60 1.67
C PHE A 338 0.43 12.96 0.18
N LEU A 339 -0.41 13.82 -0.40
CA LEU A 339 -0.21 14.31 -1.78
C LEU A 339 1.06 15.17 -1.90
N LEU A 340 1.37 15.99 -0.89
CA LEU A 340 2.61 16.76 -0.79
C LEU A 340 3.82 15.83 -0.63
N GLN A 341 3.77 14.84 0.25
CA GLN A 341 4.84 13.84 0.44
C GLN A 341 5.06 12.99 -0.82
N SER A 342 4.00 12.55 -1.48
CA SER A 342 4.06 11.85 -2.78
C SER A 342 4.72 12.73 -3.85
N PHE A 343 4.42 14.03 -3.86
CA PHE A 343 5.03 14.99 -4.78
C PHE A 343 6.49 15.30 -4.45
N GLU A 344 6.88 15.37 -3.17
CA GLU A 344 8.28 15.52 -2.75
C GLU A 344 9.11 14.24 -3.04
N GLY A 345 8.53 13.06 -2.84
CA GLY A 345 9.16 11.79 -3.24
C GLY A 345 9.37 11.69 -4.76
N GLN A 346 8.38 12.09 -5.55
CA GLN A 346 8.52 12.21 -7.01
C GLN A 346 9.56 13.26 -7.42
N LYS A 347 9.67 14.36 -6.67
CA LYS A 347 10.69 15.40 -6.89
C LYS A 347 12.10 14.88 -6.60
N ALA A 348 12.27 14.04 -5.59
CA ALA A 348 13.54 13.35 -5.32
C ALA A 348 13.89 12.37 -6.45
N LEU A 349 12.95 11.51 -6.87
CA LEU A 349 13.14 10.55 -7.97
C LEU A 349 13.51 11.21 -9.31
N VAL A 350 12.85 12.32 -9.65
CA VAL A 350 13.20 13.10 -10.86
C VAL A 350 14.59 13.72 -10.72
N PHE A 351 14.95 14.28 -9.56
CA PHE A 351 16.28 14.84 -9.33
C PHE A 351 17.39 13.79 -9.42
N GLU A 352 17.22 12.65 -8.75
CA GLU A 352 18.14 11.50 -8.80
C GLU A 352 18.28 10.93 -10.22
N THR A 353 17.17 10.91 -10.99
CA THR A 353 17.20 10.48 -12.40
C THR A 353 17.96 11.46 -13.28
N ILE A 354 17.85 12.78 -13.06
CA ILE A 354 18.66 13.78 -13.76
C ILE A 354 20.13 13.66 -13.32
N GLU A 355 20.41 13.46 -12.04
CA GLU A 355 21.78 13.25 -11.53
C GLU A 355 22.44 12.01 -12.15
N ARG A 356 21.71 10.91 -12.25
CA ARG A 356 22.15 9.65 -12.88
C ARG A 356 22.38 9.77 -14.39
N LEU A 357 21.53 10.52 -15.10
CA LEU A 357 21.65 10.73 -16.55
C LEU A 357 22.60 11.88 -16.91
N GLY A 358 22.99 12.71 -15.94
CA GLY A 358 23.83 13.90 -16.13
C GLY A 358 23.09 15.00 -16.90
N LYS A 359 23.14 14.92 -18.24
CA LYS A 359 22.53 15.88 -19.17
C LYS A 359 21.42 15.19 -19.96
N CYS A 360 20.16 15.45 -19.61
CA CYS A 360 19.02 14.73 -20.20
C CYS A 360 17.85 15.66 -20.61
N ARG A 361 17.00 15.18 -21.50
CA ARG A 361 15.78 15.84 -21.99
C ARG A 361 14.56 15.40 -21.19
N GLU A 362 13.49 16.19 -21.21
CA GLU A 362 12.22 15.85 -20.55
C GLU A 362 11.63 14.52 -21.04
N ASP A 363 11.80 14.19 -22.33
CA ASP A 363 11.39 12.90 -22.90
C ASP A 363 12.17 11.73 -22.28
N GLU A 364 13.50 11.86 -22.14
CA GLU A 364 14.38 10.83 -21.59
C GLU A 364 14.13 10.61 -20.08
N ILE A 365 13.80 11.68 -19.35
CA ILE A 365 13.37 11.59 -17.94
C ILE A 365 12.00 10.89 -17.84
N THR A 366 11.09 11.14 -18.79
CA THR A 366 9.77 10.50 -18.84
C THR A 366 9.88 9.00 -19.19
N GLU A 367 10.76 8.63 -20.13
CA GLU A 367 11.08 7.23 -20.45
C GLU A 367 11.72 6.49 -19.26
N ALA A 368 12.58 7.17 -18.50
CA ALA A 368 13.23 6.61 -17.30
C ALA A 368 12.29 6.49 -16.09
N LEU A 369 11.16 7.22 -16.06
CA LEU A 369 10.18 7.25 -14.96
C LEU A 369 8.74 7.06 -15.48
N PRO A 370 8.39 5.89 -16.06
CA PRO A 370 7.08 5.64 -16.67
C PRO A 370 5.92 5.70 -15.66
N GLU A 371 6.20 5.59 -14.37
CA GLU A 371 5.25 5.72 -13.26
C GLU A 371 4.79 7.18 -13.03
N ILE A 372 5.50 8.17 -13.59
CA ILE A 372 5.18 9.60 -13.45
C ILE A 372 4.65 10.14 -14.78
N GLN A 373 3.43 10.67 -14.77
CA GLN A 373 2.83 11.30 -15.95
C GLN A 373 3.71 12.44 -16.48
N LYS A 374 3.95 12.49 -17.80
CA LYS A 374 4.80 13.50 -18.48
C LYS A 374 4.53 14.95 -18.03
N ALA A 375 3.26 15.36 -17.97
CA ALA A 375 2.87 16.70 -17.53
C ALA A 375 3.32 17.04 -16.09
N ARG A 376 3.45 16.01 -15.23
CA ARG A 376 3.90 16.11 -13.84
C ARG A 376 5.42 16.14 -13.74
N VAL A 377 6.14 15.42 -14.60
CA VAL A 377 7.61 15.54 -14.78
C VAL A 377 7.97 16.98 -15.15
N GLY A 378 7.36 17.56 -16.19
CA GLY A 378 7.60 18.95 -16.59
C GLY A 378 7.19 20.00 -15.55
N ALA A 379 6.27 19.70 -14.64
CA ALA A 379 5.96 20.56 -13.48
C ALA A 379 7.06 20.49 -12.40
N ILE A 380 7.54 19.28 -12.09
CA ILE A 380 8.61 19.02 -11.13
C ILE A 380 9.94 19.66 -11.58
N ILE A 381 10.29 19.52 -12.87
CA ILE A 381 11.48 20.14 -13.47
C ILE A 381 11.44 21.66 -13.32
N ARG A 382 10.32 22.32 -13.67
CA ARG A 382 10.16 23.77 -13.47
C ARG A 382 10.34 24.18 -12.00
N GLN A 383 9.80 23.40 -11.06
CA GLN A 383 9.96 23.71 -9.63
C GLN A 383 11.41 23.46 -9.14
N LEU A 384 12.10 22.44 -9.63
CA LEU A 384 13.51 22.18 -9.32
C LEU A 384 14.41 23.32 -9.84
N SER A 385 14.11 23.83 -11.05
CA SER A 385 14.79 24.97 -11.66
C SER A 385 14.55 26.27 -10.87
N ILE A 386 13.31 26.55 -10.43
CA ILE A 386 13.01 27.68 -9.53
C ILE A 386 13.80 27.58 -8.21
N THR A 387 14.05 26.37 -7.71
CA THR A 387 14.88 26.14 -6.51
C THR A 387 16.39 26.07 -6.80
N ASN A 388 16.86 26.45 -7.98
CA ASN A 388 18.27 26.38 -8.43
C ASN A 388 18.95 25.01 -8.25
N LYS A 389 18.18 23.92 -8.16
CA LYS A 389 18.71 22.55 -8.02
C LYS A 389 19.13 21.95 -9.36
N ILE A 390 18.46 22.38 -10.43
CA ILE A 390 18.82 22.06 -11.81
C ILE A 390 18.90 23.33 -12.63
N PHE A 391 19.78 23.36 -13.61
CA PHE A 391 19.80 24.38 -14.65
C PHE A 391 19.41 23.74 -15.99
N PHE A 392 18.96 24.56 -16.94
CA PHE A 392 18.70 24.12 -18.30
C PHE A 392 19.67 24.78 -19.27
N THR A 393 20.06 24.04 -20.30
CA THR A 393 20.83 24.54 -21.44
C THR A 393 20.02 24.31 -22.70
N GLU A 394 19.84 25.35 -23.50
CA GLU A 394 19.22 25.23 -24.82
C GLU A 394 20.30 24.93 -25.87
N TYR A 395 20.11 23.87 -26.64
CA TYR A 395 20.97 23.54 -27.77
C TYR A 395 20.13 23.07 -28.95
N LYS A 396 20.23 23.79 -30.08
CA LYS A 396 19.46 23.52 -31.31
C LYS A 396 17.94 23.39 -31.07
N TYR A 397 17.36 24.37 -30.36
CA TYR A 397 15.93 24.43 -30.00
C TYR A 397 15.44 23.25 -29.13
N LYS A 398 16.34 22.62 -28.36
CA LYS A 398 16.01 21.57 -27.39
C LYS A 398 16.57 21.93 -26.02
N PHE A 399 15.76 21.74 -24.99
CA PHE A 399 16.13 21.96 -23.59
C PHE A 399 16.74 20.68 -23.00
N TYR A 400 17.91 20.83 -22.38
CA TYR A 400 18.61 19.80 -21.63
C TYR A 400 18.78 20.25 -20.18
N TYR A 401 18.53 19.35 -19.22
CA TYR A 401 18.58 19.62 -17.79
C TYR A 401 19.78 18.92 -17.15
N GLU A 402 20.45 19.61 -16.22
CA GLU A 402 21.65 19.15 -15.49
C GLU A 402 21.55 19.56 -14.00
N THR A 403 22.14 18.77 -13.09
CA THR A 403 22.08 19.03 -11.64
C THR A 403 23.20 19.94 -11.12
N CYS A 404 22.87 20.73 -10.09
CA CYS A 404 23.85 21.44 -9.28
C CYS A 404 24.31 20.56 -8.10
N VAL A 405 25.57 20.16 -8.09
CA VAL A 405 26.23 19.40 -7.01
C VAL A 405 26.24 20.26 -5.70
N LYS A 406 25.91 19.81 -4.48
CA LYS A 406 25.91 18.46 -3.86
C LYS A 406 24.92 18.32 -2.66
N SER A 407 24.77 17.07 -2.19
CA SER A 407 24.42 16.59 -0.83
C SER A 407 23.13 17.07 -0.10
N ILE A 408 22.09 16.19 -0.06
CA ILE A 408 21.63 15.34 1.09
C ILE A 408 21.22 16.07 2.41
N PRO A 409 20.08 15.76 3.13
CA PRO A 409 19.65 14.40 3.55
C PRO A 409 18.14 14.01 3.64
N GLU A 410 17.96 12.68 3.82
CA GLU A 410 16.95 11.93 4.61
C GLU A 410 15.45 11.89 4.27
N GLN A 411 14.99 10.69 3.87
CA GLN A 411 13.60 10.24 3.99
C GLN A 411 13.28 9.81 5.43
N LYS A 412 12.22 10.37 6.03
CA LYS A 412 11.57 9.77 7.21
C LYS A 412 10.38 8.92 6.79
N VAL A 413 10.53 7.60 6.88
CA VAL A 413 9.42 6.65 6.68
C VAL A 413 8.53 6.63 7.92
N TYR A 414 7.41 7.36 7.87
CA TYR A 414 6.35 7.23 8.88
C TYR A 414 5.31 6.22 8.40
N LYS A 415 5.22 5.08 9.09
CA LYS A 415 4.14 4.10 8.88
C LYS A 415 2.82 4.68 9.36
N SER A 416 1.85 4.80 8.46
CA SER A 416 0.44 5.03 8.83
C SER A 416 -0.05 3.89 9.72
N LYS A 417 -0.52 4.22 10.92
CA LYS A 417 -1.32 3.33 11.77
C LYS A 417 -2.78 3.75 11.64
N LEU A 418 -3.54 3.03 10.82
CA LEU A 418 -4.99 3.24 10.70
C LEU A 418 -5.69 1.90 10.50
N HIS A 419 -5.86 1.19 11.62
CA HIS A 419 -6.87 0.15 11.81
C HIS A 419 -7.55 0.39 13.16
N GLU A 420 -8.79 -0.10 13.24
CA GLU A 420 -9.74 -0.04 14.37
C GLU A 420 -10.50 1.29 14.61
N TYR A 421 -11.63 1.13 15.32
CA TYR A 421 -12.55 2.15 15.87
C TYR A 421 -13.55 2.80 14.88
N MET A 422 -14.44 1.94 14.39
CA MET A 422 -15.74 2.26 13.77
C MET A 422 -16.88 1.47 14.45
N GLU A 423 -16.83 1.35 15.78
CA GLU A 423 -17.93 0.83 16.59
C GLU A 423 -18.24 1.87 17.70
N ASP A 424 -19.54 2.12 17.88
CA ASP A 424 -20.19 2.87 18.97
C ASP A 424 -19.74 4.33 19.25
N GLU A 425 -20.32 5.28 18.51
CA GLU A 425 -20.59 6.63 19.04
C GLU A 425 -22.10 6.92 18.93
N GLU A 426 -22.88 6.47 19.92
CA GLU A 426 -24.19 7.08 20.21
C GLU A 426 -23.96 8.57 20.48
N THR A 427 -24.45 9.44 19.59
CA THR A 427 -24.28 10.89 19.75
C THR A 427 -25.09 11.38 20.95
N ALA A 428 -24.44 11.47 22.12
CA ALA A 428 -25.03 12.00 23.33
C ALA A 428 -25.66 13.38 23.06
N LYS A 429 -26.93 13.55 23.43
CA LYS A 429 -27.70 14.79 23.25
C LYS A 429 -27.22 15.86 24.22
N LEU A 430 -26.05 16.45 23.96
CA LEU A 430 -25.59 17.65 24.66
C LEU A 430 -26.54 18.81 24.34
N PRO A 431 -27.16 19.48 25.32
CA PRO A 431 -28.02 20.64 25.08
C PRO A 431 -27.20 21.80 24.49
N LEU A 432 -27.84 22.62 23.65
CA LEU A 432 -27.23 23.83 23.08
C LEU A 432 -26.83 24.80 24.21
N PRO A 433 -25.71 25.54 24.08
CA PRO A 433 -25.34 26.56 25.05
C PRO A 433 -26.38 27.68 25.05
N GLU A 434 -26.89 28.02 26.23
CA GLU A 434 -27.89 29.07 26.41
C GLU A 434 -27.37 30.44 25.97
N ILE A 435 -28.29 31.30 25.54
CA ILE A 435 -27.99 32.69 25.21
C ILE A 435 -27.54 33.40 26.51
N PRO A 436 -26.32 33.99 26.57
CA PRO A 436 -25.87 34.68 27.77
C PRO A 436 -26.78 35.87 28.08
N GLU A 437 -27.21 35.98 29.34
CA GLU A 437 -27.91 37.18 29.83
C GLU A 437 -27.10 38.45 29.52
N ILE A 438 -27.74 39.39 28.82
CA ILE A 438 -27.16 40.70 28.54
C ILE A 438 -27.35 41.57 29.79
N LYS A 439 -26.24 41.90 30.45
CA LYS A 439 -26.21 42.74 31.66
C LYS A 439 -25.92 44.23 31.35
#